data_AF-A0A519ZUD4-F1
#
_entry.id   AF-A0A519ZUD4-F1
#
_cell.length_a   1.000
_cell.length_b   1.000
_cell.length_c   1.000
_cell.angle_alpha   90.00
_cell.angle_beta   90.00
_cell.angle_gamma   90.00
#
_symmetry.space_group_name_H-M   'P 1'
#
loop_
_entity.id
_entity.type
_entity.pdbx_description
1 polymer ?
#
loop_
_entity_poly.entity_id
_entity_poly.type
_entity_poly.pdbx_seq_one_letter_code
_entity_poly.pdbx_strand_id
1 'polypeptide(L)'
;MENRINIQKVEPAAYQAMFGLEKYLSTSTVDPILLELIKMRASQINGCAFCLNMHSADARKMGETEQRLYLLNAWKETTLFTKTEEAVLALTE
;
A
#
# COMPACT_ATOMS: atom_id res chain seq x y z
N MET A 1 -17.49 2.19 4.55
CA MET A 1 -17.44 1.56 3.21
C MET A 1 -18.44 0.43 3.21
N GLU A 2 -19.39 0.43 2.28
CA GLU A 2 -20.42 -0.62 2.19
C GLU A 2 -19.88 -1.83 1.42
N ASN A 3 -20.06 -3.03 1.97
CA ASN A 3 -19.61 -4.26 1.35
C ASN A 3 -20.74 -4.85 0.47
N ARG A 4 -20.57 -4.74 -0.85
CA ARG A 4 -21.54 -5.25 -1.84
C ARG A 4 -21.49 -6.77 -2.03
N ILE A 5 -20.29 -7.36 -1.94
CA ILE A 5 -20.04 -8.79 -2.18
C ILE A 5 -18.90 -9.26 -1.28
N ASN A 6 -19.13 -10.34 -0.53
CA ASN A 6 -18.06 -11.03 0.18
C ASN A 6 -17.34 -12.02 -0.74
N ILE A 7 -16.29 -11.56 -1.43
CA ILE A 7 -15.50 -12.35 -2.41
C ILE A 7 -14.91 -13.61 -1.76
N GLN A 8 -14.46 -13.54 -0.52
CA GLN A 8 -13.92 -14.71 0.20
C GLN A 8 -14.96 -15.84 0.32
N LYS A 9 -16.25 -15.49 0.43
CA LYS A 9 -17.35 -16.46 0.50
C LYS A 9 -17.79 -16.97 -0.88
N VAL A 10 -17.86 -16.09 -1.88
CA VAL A 10 -18.38 -16.46 -3.21
C VAL A 10 -17.33 -17.11 -4.11
N GLU A 11 -16.07 -16.68 -4.01
CA GLU A 11 -14.96 -17.13 -4.86
C GLU A 11 -13.69 -17.43 -4.02
N PRO A 12 -13.75 -18.44 -3.13
CA PRO A 12 -12.68 -18.71 -2.16
C PRO A 12 -11.34 -19.06 -2.82
N ALA A 13 -11.35 -19.80 -3.94
CA ALA A 13 -10.13 -20.19 -4.64
C ALA A 13 -9.39 -18.97 -5.23
N ALA A 14 -10.13 -18.03 -5.85
CA ALA A 14 -9.56 -16.80 -6.37
C ALA A 14 -9.02 -15.91 -5.24
N TYR A 15 -9.76 -15.80 -4.13
CA TYR A 15 -9.31 -15.07 -2.95
C TYR A 15 -8.00 -15.64 -2.38
N GLN A 16 -7.89 -16.96 -2.26
CA GLN A 16 -6.68 -17.63 -1.78
C GLN A 16 -5.49 -17.44 -2.74
N ALA A 17 -5.72 -17.51 -4.05
CA ALA A 17 -4.67 -17.25 -5.04
C ALA A 17 -4.11 -15.82 -4.89
N MET A 18 -4.99 -14.81 -4.73
CA MET A 18 -4.56 -13.43 -4.47
C MET A 18 -3.80 -13.29 -3.15
N PHE A 19 -4.25 -13.96 -2.08
CA PHE A 19 -3.57 -13.95 -0.79
C PHE A 19 -2.18 -14.61 -0.86
N GLY A 20 -1.97 -15.54 -1.80
CA GLY A 20 -0.66 -16.12 -2.09
C GLY A 20 0.39 -15.07 -2.50
N LEU A 21 0.00 -14.02 -3.22
CA LEU A 21 0.89 -12.91 -3.59
C LEU A 21 1.37 -12.15 -2.35
N GLU A 22 0.47 -11.82 -1.43
CA GLU A 22 0.81 -11.13 -0.17
C GLU A 22 1.73 -12.01 0.69
N LYS A 23 1.43 -13.32 0.78
CA LYS A 23 2.28 -14.26 1.51
C LYS A 23 3.69 -14.31 0.94
N TYR A 24 3.84 -14.33 -0.38
CA TYR A 24 5.16 -14.26 -1.01
C TYR A 24 5.90 -12.94 -0.71
N LEU A 25 5.20 -11.80 -0.77
CA LEU A 25 5.81 -10.51 -0.43
C LEU A 25 6.31 -10.45 1.02
N SER A 26 5.63 -11.13 1.95
CA SER A 26 6.08 -11.23 3.35
C SER A 26 7.43 -11.94 3.53
N THR A 27 7.88 -12.70 2.53
CA THR A 27 9.21 -13.34 2.52
C THR A 27 10.25 -12.57 1.70
N SER A 28 9.87 -11.42 1.12
CA SER A 28 10.79 -10.58 0.35
C SER A 28 11.74 -9.81 1.28
N THR A 29 12.86 -9.35 0.74
CA THR A 29 13.81 -8.48 1.46
C THR A 29 13.46 -7.00 1.34
N VAL A 30 12.29 -6.67 0.76
CA VAL A 30 11.86 -5.28 0.61
C VAL A 30 11.46 -4.75 1.99
N ASP A 31 11.87 -3.52 2.29
CA ASP A 31 11.50 -2.86 3.52
C ASP A 31 9.97 -2.82 3.69
N PRO A 32 9.41 -3.25 4.85
CA PRO A 32 7.97 -3.27 5.07
C PRO A 32 7.30 -1.90 4.95
N ILE A 33 7.95 -0.82 5.39
CA ILE A 33 7.42 0.55 5.24
C ILE A 33 7.38 0.89 3.76
N LEU A 34 8.43 0.57 2.99
CA LEU A 34 8.46 0.82 1.55
C LEU A 34 7.32 0.08 0.82
N LEU A 35 7.03 -1.17 1.21
CA LEU A 35 5.87 -1.92 0.68
C LEU A 35 4.56 -1.19 0.98
N GLU A 36 4.36 -0.70 2.19
CA GLU A 36 3.14 0.04 2.54
C GLU A 36 3.04 1.38 1.79
N LEU A 37 4.15 2.10 1.56
CA LEU A 37 4.15 3.31 0.73
C LEU A 37 3.74 3.02 -0.73
N ILE A 38 4.25 1.92 -1.32
CA ILE A 38 3.83 1.46 -2.66
C ILE A 38 2.33 1.18 -2.68
N LYS A 39 1.85 0.33 -1.75
CA LYS A 39 0.44 -0.07 -1.69
C LYS A 39 -0.47 1.13 -1.45
N MET A 40 -0.07 2.07 -0.60
CA MET A 40 -0.79 3.33 -0.38
C MET A 40 -0.83 4.20 -1.64
N ARG A 41 0.31 4.43 -2.32
CA ARG A 41 0.36 5.29 -3.51
C ARG A 41 -0.48 4.71 -4.64
N ALA A 42 -0.35 3.41 -4.92
CA ALA A 42 -1.20 2.72 -5.90
C ALA A 42 -2.69 2.83 -5.53
N SER A 43 -3.04 2.73 -4.24
CA SER A 43 -4.41 2.86 -3.76
C SER A 43 -4.97 4.29 -3.91
N GLN A 44 -4.14 5.32 -3.76
CA GLN A 44 -4.53 6.72 -3.99
C GLN A 44 -4.88 6.94 -5.47
N ILE A 45 -4.05 6.44 -6.39
CA ILE A 45 -4.28 6.51 -7.84
C ILE A 45 -5.57 5.80 -8.22
N ASN A 46 -5.79 4.60 -7.67
CA ASN A 46 -6.95 3.77 -7.95
C ASN A 46 -8.22 4.15 -7.17
N GLY A 47 -8.16 5.13 -6.26
CA GLY A 47 -9.31 5.55 -5.44
C GLY A 47 -9.84 4.46 -4.49
N CYS A 48 -8.99 3.50 -4.06
CA CYS A 48 -9.41 2.43 -3.16
C CYS A 48 -9.40 2.89 -1.68
N ALA A 49 -10.52 3.43 -1.19
CA ALA A 49 -10.63 3.87 0.21
C ALA A 49 -10.36 2.73 1.23
N PHE A 50 -10.72 1.49 0.89
CA PHE A 50 -10.48 0.32 1.76
C PHE A 50 -8.99 0.07 1.95
N CYS A 51 -8.28 0.04 0.83
CA CYS A 51 -6.85 -0.17 0.78
C CYS A 51 -6.11 0.98 1.48
N LEU A 52 -6.53 2.24 1.26
CA LEU A 52 -5.94 3.40 1.94
C LEU A 52 -6.09 3.34 3.45
N ASN A 53 -7.28 2.98 3.95
CA ASN A 53 -7.51 2.85 5.38
C ASN A 53 -6.63 1.75 5.99
N MET A 54 -6.52 0.60 5.32
CA MET A 54 -5.70 -0.53 5.77
C MET A 54 -4.21 -0.19 5.77
N HIS A 55 -3.66 0.20 4.62
CA HIS A 55 -2.22 0.42 4.45
C HIS A 55 -1.72 1.63 5.25
N SER A 56 -2.53 2.68 5.39
CA SER A 56 -2.15 3.80 6.25
C SER A 56 -2.15 3.44 7.75
N ALA A 57 -3.02 2.52 8.19
CA ALA A 57 -2.99 2.05 9.56
C ALA A 57 -1.77 1.15 9.82
N ASP A 58 -1.42 0.29 8.87
CA ASP A 58 -0.28 -0.63 9.00
C ASP A 58 1.05 0.12 8.91
N ALA A 59 1.20 1.09 8.00
CA ALA A 59 2.37 1.96 7.94
C ALA A 59 2.61 2.71 9.27
N ARG A 60 1.55 3.26 9.89
CA ARG A 60 1.65 3.92 11.21
C ARG A 60 2.12 2.97 12.31
N LYS A 61 1.63 1.73 12.33
CA LYS A 61 2.10 0.71 13.30
C LYS A 61 3.58 0.42 13.15
N MET A 62 4.12 0.55 11.94
CA MET A 62 5.54 0.37 11.63
C MET A 62 6.39 1.63 11.87
N GLY A 63 5.78 2.74 12.31
CA GLY A 63 6.49 3.98 12.66
C GLY A 63 6.55 5.02 11.54
N GLU A 64 5.80 4.84 10.45
CA GLU A 64 5.67 5.90 9.44
C GLU A 64 4.93 7.11 10.01
N THR A 65 5.28 8.30 9.52
CA THR A 65 4.83 9.58 10.06
C THR A 65 3.63 10.13 9.31
N GLU A 66 2.70 10.80 10.01
CA GLU A 66 1.58 11.48 9.36
C GLU A 66 2.03 12.47 8.28
N GLN A 67 3.13 13.19 8.52
CA GLN A 67 3.68 14.15 7.58
C GLN A 67 4.01 13.50 6.23
N ARG A 68 4.70 12.36 6.24
CA ARG A 68 5.03 11.61 5.03
C ARG A 68 3.78 10.98 4.40
N LEU A 69 2.86 10.43 5.20
CA LEU A 69 1.61 9.85 4.68
C LEU A 69 0.73 10.90 3.97
N TYR A 70 0.63 12.11 4.53
CA TYR A 70 -0.15 13.20 3.93
C TYR A 70 0.48 13.76 2.66
N LEU A 71 1.81 13.75 2.56
CA LEU A 71 2.54 14.24 1.40
C LEU A 71 2.83 13.16 0.34
N LEU A 72 2.45 11.91 0.58
CA LEU A 72 2.70 10.80 -0.33
C LEU A 72 2.09 11.01 -1.73
N ASN A 73 0.93 11.66 -1.83
CA ASN A 73 0.31 11.98 -3.13
C ASN A 73 0.99 13.14 -3.87
N ALA A 74 1.84 13.89 -3.18
CA ALA A 74 2.61 15.03 -3.68
C ALA A 74 4.12 14.80 -3.52
N TRP A 75 4.56 13.53 -3.51
CA TRP A 75 5.92 13.12 -3.15
C TRP A 75 7.02 13.77 -4.00
N LYS A 76 6.72 14.16 -5.25
CA LYS A 76 7.65 14.85 -6.16
C LYS A 76 8.00 16.27 -5.72
N GLU A 77 7.16 16.89 -4.91
CA GLU A 77 7.26 18.29 -4.49
C GLU A 77 7.79 18.45 -3.05
N THR A 78 8.45 17.42 -2.52
CA THR A 78 8.98 17.41 -1.16
C THR A 78 10.33 16.69 -1.08
N THR A 79 11.10 16.96 -0.03
CA THR A 79 12.39 16.31 0.25
C THR A 79 12.29 15.24 1.31
N LEU A 80 11.07 14.86 1.72
CA LEU A 80 10.85 13.91 2.81
C LEU A 80 11.12 12.46 2.43
N PHE A 81 11.18 12.15 1.13
CA PHE A 81 11.43 10.81 0.61
C PHE A 81 12.87 10.68 0.13
N THR A 82 13.47 9.51 0.35
CA THR A 82 14.82 9.20 -0.12
C THR A 82 14.84 8.98 -1.62
N LYS A 83 16.03 9.01 -2.25
CA LYS A 83 16.17 8.74 -3.69
C LYS A 83 15.68 7.35 -4.10
N THR A 84 15.83 6.36 -3.23
CA THR A 84 15.29 5.02 -3.45
C THR A 84 13.76 5.03 -3.41
N GLU A 85 13.17 5.69 -2.41
CA GLU A 85 11.71 5.83 -2.31
C GLU A 85 11.13 6.58 -3.50
N GLU A 86 11.74 7.69 -3.91
CA GLU A 86 11.35 8.45 -5.11
C GLU A 86 11.35 7.58 -6.37
N ALA A 87 12.40 6.77 -6.58
CA ALA A 87 12.49 5.87 -7.73
C ALA A 87 11.39 4.79 -7.72
N VAL A 88 11.07 4.26 -6.54
CA VAL A 88 10.01 3.26 -6.35
C VAL A 88 8.62 3.87 -6.54
N LEU A 89 8.40 5.08 -6.02
CA LEU A 89 7.15 5.81 -6.20
C LEU A 89 6.96 6.22 -7.67
N ALA A 90 8.04 6.55 -8.39
CA ALA A 90 8.01 6.78 -9.83
C ALA A 90 7.63 5.52 -10.63
N LEU A 91 8.06 4.33 -10.20
CA LEU A 91 7.66 3.06 -10.81
C LEU A 91 6.22 2.66 -10.46
N THR A 92 5.71 3.13 -9.32
CA THR A 92 4.35 2.83 -8.84
C THR A 92 3.28 3.63 -9.59
N GLU A 93 3.63 4.82 -10.09
CA GLU A 93 2.79 5.70 -10.92
C GLU A 93 2.82 5.32 -12.40
#